data_AF-A0A3P3U860-F1
#
_entry.id   AF-A0A3P3U860-F1
#
_cell.length_a   1.000
_cell.length_b   1.000
_cell.length_c   1.000
_cell.angle_alpha   90.00
_cell.angle_beta   90.00
_cell.angle_gamma   90.00
#
_symmetry.space_group_name_H-M   'P 1'
#
loop_
_entity.id
_entity.type
_entity.pdbx_description
1 polymer ?
#
loop_
_entity_poly.entity_id
_entity_poly.type
_entity_poly.pdbx_seq_one_letter_code
_entity_poly.pdbx_strand_id
1 'polypeptide(L)' 'MKAITIKQPWSSFIALGKKTFETRSWRTHYRGALAIHTGAKVDKEISAGVVELGA' A
#
# COMPACT_ATOMS: atom_id res chain seq x y z
N MET A 1 14.86 -0.05 -12.10
CA MET A 1 13.82 0.57 -11.24
C MET A 1 13.69 -0.25 -9.96
N LYS A 2 13.54 0.39 -8.79
CA LYS A 2 13.28 -0.32 -7.52
C LYS A 2 11.77 -0.40 -7.29
N ALA A 3 11.32 -1.44 -6.60
CA ALA A 3 9.92 -1.63 -6.25
C ALA A 3 9.78 -2.06 -4.78
N ILE A 4 8.62 -1.80 -4.19
CA ILE A 4 8.24 -2.33 -2.89
C ILE A 4 6.90 -3.05 -2.99
N THR A 5 6.81 -4.23 -2.38
CA THR A 5 5.55 -4.97 -2.30
C THR A 5 4.72 -4.45 -1.14
N ILE A 6 3.45 -4.15 -1.41
CA ILE A 6 2.47 -3.65 -0.43
C ILE A 6 1.22 -4.51 -0.52
N LYS A 7 0.70 -4.95 0.63
CA LYS A 7 -0.51 -5.79 0.73
C LYS A 7 -1.73 -4.98 0.32
N GLN A 8 -2.72 -5.59 -0.33
CA GLN A 8 -4.01 -4.94 -0.56
C GLN A 8 -4.76 -4.79 0.78
N PRO A 9 -5.62 -3.77 0.95
CA PRO A 9 -5.94 -2.69 0.01
C PRO A 9 -4.96 -1.49 0.09
N TRP A 10 -3.95 -1.56 0.94
CA TRP A 10 -3.04 -0.45 1.23
C TRP A 10 -2.28 0.09 0.00
N SER A 11 -1.93 -0.77 -0.96
CA SER A 11 -1.28 -0.35 -2.21
C SER A 11 -2.17 0.60 -3.02
N SER A 12 -3.48 0.34 -3.08
CA SER A 12 -4.46 1.21 -3.74
C SER A 12 -4.55 2.57 -3.07
N PHE A 13 -4.51 2.62 -1.73
CA PHE A 13 -4.52 3.90 -1.01
C PHE A 13 -3.29 4.76 -1.28
N ILE A 14 -2.13 4.14 -1.48
CA ILE A 14 -0.92 4.89 -1.84
C ILE A 14 -1.03 5.36 -3.29
N ALA A 15 -1.48 4.52 -4.22
CA ALA A 15 -1.69 4.90 -5.62
C ALA A 15 -2.72 6.02 -5.79
N LEU A 16 -3.75 6.05 -4.95
CA LEU A 16 -4.79 7.11 -4.92
C LEU A 16 -4.38 8.33 -4.07
N GLY A 17 -3.20 8.34 -3.46
CA GLY A 17 -2.72 9.45 -2.61
C GLY A 17 -3.42 9.57 -1.25
N LYS A 18 -4.23 8.60 -0.85
CA LYS A 18 -4.91 8.55 0.46
C LYS A 18 -3.98 8.11 1.59
N LYS A 19 -2.89 7.41 1.27
CA LYS A 19 -1.85 7.00 2.21
C LYS A 19 -0.50 7.51 1.72
N THR A 20 0.08 8.45 2.46
CA THR A 20 1.37 9.09 2.12
C THR A 20 2.55 8.50 2.88
N PHE A 21 2.30 7.80 4.00
CA PHE A 21 3.33 7.17 4.83
C PHE A 21 3.24 5.65 4.75
N GLU A 22 4.33 4.98 4.38
CA GLU A 22 4.45 3.53 4.42
C GLU A 22 5.34 3.10 5.60
N THR A 23 4.79 2.29 6.51
CA THR A 23 5.49 1.82 7.72
C THR A 23 6.01 0.39 7.52
N ARG A 24 7.21 0.13 8.04
CA ARG A 24 7.91 -1.17 7.97
C ARG A 24 8.77 -1.36 9.21
N SER A 25 9.04 -2.61 9.57
CA SER A 25 9.93 -2.98 10.68
C SER A 25 11.42 -2.77 10.36
N TRP A 26 11.76 -2.52 9.10
CA TRP A 26 13.12 -2.33 8.62
C TRP A 26 13.28 -0.99 7.92
N ARG A 27 14.50 -0.44 7.97
CA ARG A 27 14.86 0.85 7.38
C ARG A 27 15.38 0.68 5.95
N THR A 28 15.07 1.65 5.09
CA THR A 28 15.72 1.81 3.78
C THR A 28 16.39 3.19 3.63
N HIS A 29 17.58 3.22 3.02
CA HIS A 29 18.25 4.45 2.62
C HIS A 29 17.84 4.94 1.23
N TYR A 30 17.03 4.17 0.50
CA TYR A 30 16.62 4.52 -0.85
C TYR A 30 15.80 5.83 -0.91
N ARG A 31 16.07 6.66 -1.91
CA ARG A 31 15.35 7.91 -2.22
C ARG A 31 15.15 8.01 -3.73
N GLY A 32 14.06 8.66 -4.17
CA GLY A 32 13.68 8.77 -5.57
C GLY A 32 12.46 7.91 -5.94
N ALA A 33 12.21 7.76 -7.24
CA ALA A 33 11.03 7.08 -7.77
C ALA A 33 11.00 5.60 -7.39
N LEU A 34 9.94 5.17 -6.68
CA LEU A 34 9.76 3.80 -6.22
C LEU A 34 8.48 3.23 -6.83
N ALA A 35 8.59 2.11 -7.54
CA ALA A 35 7.42 1.41 -8.07
C ALA A 35 6.66 0.70 -6.93
N ILE A 36 5.34 0.71 -7.02
CA ILE A 36 4.46 -0.01 -6.09
C ILE A 36 4.09 -1.34 -6.75
N HIS A 37 4.46 -2.45 -6.11
CA HIS A 37 4.01 -3.78 -6.47
C HIS A 37 2.90 -4.22 -5.51
N THR A 38 1.76 -4.60 -6.05
CA THR A 38 0.62 -5.06 -5.23
C THR A 38 0.78 -6.55 -4.92
N GLY A 39 0.86 -6.88 -3.63
CA GLY A 39 0.87 -8.28 -3.21
C GLY A 39 -0.45 -8.99 -3.54
N ALA A 40 -0.39 -10.28 -3.84
CA ALA A 40 -1.57 -11.07 -4.22
C ALA A 40 -2.57 -11.30 -3.08
N LYS A 41 -2.13 -11.18 -1.82
CA LYS A 41 -2.99 -11.37 -0.64
C LYS A 41 -3.67 -10.07 -0.25
N VAL A 42 -4.94 -10.18 0.10
CA VAL A 42 -5.77 -9.07 0.57
C VAL A 42 -5.87 -9.07 2.09
N ASP A 43 -5.78 -7.88 2.66
CA ASP A 43 -6.07 -7.62 4.06
C ASP A 43 -7.58 -7.53 4.27
N LYS A 44 -8.19 -8.67 4.60
CA LYS A 44 -9.65 -8.85 4.62
C LYS A 44 -10.36 -7.96 5.64
N GLU A 45 -9.74 -7.72 6.79
CA GLU A 45 -10.30 -6.89 7.86
C GLU A 45 -10.51 -5.45 7.39
N ILE A 46 -9.48 -4.86 6.81
CA ILE A 46 -9.55 -3.50 6.28
C ILE A 46 -10.48 -3.47 5.07
N SER A 47 -10.34 -4.41 4.13
CA SER A 47 -11.13 -4.38 2.90
C SER A 47 -12.63 -4.55 3.14
N ALA A 48 -13.06 -5.26 4.18
CA ALA A 48 -14.47 -5.28 4.60
C ALA A 48 -14.98 -3.87 4.99
N GLY A 49 -14.18 -3.10 5.73
CA GLY A 49 -14.54 -1.72 6.10
C GLY A 49 -14.47 -0.71 4.95
N VAL A 50 -13.68 -0.98 3.90
CA VAL A 50 -13.61 -0.09 2.71
C VAL A 50 -14.89 -0.16 1.87
N VAL A 51 -15.56 -1.32 1.83
CA VAL A 51 -16.84 -1.47 1.11
C VAL A 51 -17.94 -0.61 1.74
N GLU A 52 -17.90 -0.39 3.06
CA GLU A 52 -18.93 0.37 3.76
C GLU A 52 -18.72 1.90 3.75
N LEU A 53 -17.53 2.38 3.41
CA LEU A 53 -17.18 3.82 3.47
C LEU A 53 -17.32 4.58 2.14
N GLY A 54 -17.88 3.98 1.08
CA GLY A 54 -18.28 4.73 -0.12
C GLY A 54 -18.26 3.97 -1.43
N ALA A 55 -19.34 3.23 -1.68
CA ALA A 55 -20.03 3.35 -2.97
C ALA A 55 -20.90 4.62 -2.95
#